data_AF-A0A9Q0L016-F1
#
_entry.id   AF-A0A9Q0L016-F1
#
_cell.length_a   1.000
_cell.length_b   1.000
_cell.length_c   1.000
_cell.angle_alpha   90.00
_cell.angle_beta   90.00
_cell.angle_gamma   90.00
#
_symmetry.space_group_name_H-M   'P 1'
#
loop_
_entity.id
_entity.type
_entity.pdbx_description
1 polymer ?
#
loop_
_entity_poly.entity_id
_entity_poly.type
_entity_poly.pdbx_seq_one_letter_code
_entity_poly.pdbx_strand_id
1 'polypeptide(L)'
;MVYRDRNLGRSGGVYIPPLKLARMMKEVQDKSSIEYQRMTWDALRKSINGLVNKVNATNVKNIIPELFAENLIRGRGLFCRSCMKSQMASPGFTDVFAVLVAVVNTKFPEVGDLLLRRIVLQLQRAYKRNDKPQLLAAVKFIAHLVNQQVAHEIIALELLTLLLENPTGDSVEVAVGFVTECGSLLQDLSPKGLHGIFDRFRGILHEGEIDKRVQFLIEGLFAIRKTKFQGYPAVRPELDLVEQEYQLTHEISLDDEIEAEVSLDIFKPDPNFLENEQRYEELKKNILGEESLEDGGSEAGTDDEESEEDEDKEETMEIKDETETNLMELCIMLLECCSQERTYLGYYGLLGQRFCMISKIHQENFEKCFVQQYSMIHRLETNKMRNVAKFFAHLLGTDALPWHVLAYIRVTEEDITSSSRIFIKFLFQELSEHLGIRLLNERLADPAMQESFESILPKDNLKNTRFSINFFTSIGLGGLTESLREYLKNMPRLIMQQQKAVSESESDSGSSGSFESEDSSSESISEASSSGDSESRRDRRQHKCGVLMSNAAFQDTIT
;
A
#
# COMPACT_ATOMS: atom_id res chain seq x y z
N MET A 1 13.07 -18.08 45.07
CA MET A 1 12.70 -18.91 43.90
C MET A 1 12.42 -17.98 42.73
N VAL A 2 13.27 -18.02 41.72
CA VAL A 2 13.18 -17.15 40.54
C VAL A 2 12.19 -17.77 39.57
N TYR A 3 10.99 -17.19 39.43
CA TYR A 3 10.11 -17.53 38.31
C TYR A 3 10.72 -16.97 37.03
N ARG A 4 11.34 -17.86 36.25
CA ARG A 4 11.83 -17.59 34.90
C ARG A 4 10.63 -17.69 33.96
N ASP A 5 10.13 -16.54 33.57
CA ASP A 5 9.06 -16.42 32.59
C ASP A 5 9.58 -16.88 31.21
N ARG A 6 9.01 -17.97 30.66
CA ARG A 6 9.55 -18.68 29.49
C ARG A 6 9.21 -18.04 28.14
N ASN A 7 8.52 -16.89 28.10
CA ASN A 7 8.01 -16.28 26.86
C ASN A 7 8.57 -14.89 26.52
N LEU A 8 9.55 -14.37 27.26
CA LEU A 8 10.13 -13.04 26.97
C LEU A 8 11.40 -13.17 26.10
N GLY A 9 11.19 -13.17 24.79
CA GLY A 9 12.26 -12.90 23.83
C GLY A 9 12.83 -11.50 24.05
N ARG A 10 14.16 -11.40 24.15
CA ARG A 10 14.88 -10.11 24.09
C ARG A 10 14.55 -9.47 22.73
N SER A 11 14.05 -8.23 22.76
CA SER A 11 13.66 -7.38 21.62
C SER A 11 12.50 -7.88 20.74
N GLY A 12 11.38 -7.16 20.79
CA GLY A 12 10.28 -7.27 19.81
C GLY A 12 9.01 -7.86 20.42
N GLY A 13 8.04 -7.00 20.73
CA GLY A 13 6.73 -7.42 21.25
C GLY A 13 6.06 -8.43 20.33
N VAL A 14 5.55 -9.52 20.92
CA VAL A 14 4.77 -10.55 20.22
C VAL A 14 3.52 -9.89 19.67
N TYR A 15 3.28 -9.99 18.36
CA TYR A 15 2.04 -9.54 17.76
C TYR A 15 0.89 -10.40 18.29
N ILE A 16 0.05 -9.81 19.14
CA ILE A 16 -1.21 -10.41 19.60
C ILE A 16 -2.31 -9.90 18.66
N PRO A 17 -3.03 -10.81 17.95
CA PRO A 17 -4.16 -10.43 17.10
C PRO A 17 -5.25 -9.65 17.87
N PRO A 18 -5.89 -8.62 17.28
CA PRO A 18 -6.86 -7.76 17.97
C PRO A 18 -8.00 -8.53 18.65
N LEU A 19 -8.55 -9.56 18.01
CA LEU A 19 -9.61 -10.41 18.58
C LEU A 19 -9.13 -11.18 19.83
N LYS A 20 -7.88 -11.65 19.81
CA LYS A 20 -7.26 -12.35 20.94
C LYS A 20 -6.93 -11.39 22.08
N LEU A 21 -6.52 -10.17 21.75
CA LEU A 21 -6.28 -9.10 22.71
C LEU A 21 -7.60 -8.66 23.36
N ALA A 22 -8.69 -8.52 22.60
CA ALA A 22 -10.02 -8.20 23.11
C ALA A 22 -10.58 -9.30 24.02
N ARG A 23 -10.39 -10.58 23.67
CA ARG A 23 -10.78 -11.71 24.53
C ARG A 23 -9.97 -11.73 25.84
N MET A 24 -8.65 -11.53 25.74
CA MET A 24 -7.78 -11.40 26.92
C MET A 24 -8.17 -10.19 27.80
N MET A 25 -8.59 -9.07 27.20
CA MET A 25 -9.05 -7.90 27.94
C MET A 25 -10.40 -8.12 28.64
N LYS A 26 -11.29 -8.96 28.10
CA LYS A 26 -12.53 -9.37 28.77
C LYS A 26 -12.29 -10.36 29.92
N GLU A 27 -11.24 -11.17 29.83
CA GLU A 27 -10.91 -12.18 30.85
C GLU A 27 -10.14 -11.61 32.06
N VAL A 28 -9.51 -10.44 31.93
CA VAL A 28 -8.78 -9.79 33.04
C VAL A 28 -9.76 -9.00 33.92
N GLN A 29 -10.14 -9.59 35.07
CA GLN A 29 -11.04 -8.94 36.03
C GLN A 29 -10.36 -7.80 36.81
N ASP A 30 -9.04 -7.83 36.98
CA ASP A 30 -8.30 -6.82 37.75
C ASP A 30 -7.71 -5.72 36.84
N LYS A 31 -8.47 -4.62 36.71
CA LYS A 31 -8.10 -3.41 35.95
C LYS A 31 -6.94 -2.63 36.59
N SER A 32 -6.53 -2.94 37.82
CA SER A 32 -5.39 -2.28 38.49
C SER A 32 -4.06 -2.97 38.22
N SER A 33 -4.10 -4.22 37.76
CA SER A 33 -2.92 -5.07 37.58
C SER A 33 -1.89 -4.47 36.61
N ILE A 34 -0.60 -4.69 36.90
CA ILE A 34 0.50 -4.22 36.05
C ILE A 34 0.40 -4.80 34.64
N GLU A 35 -0.09 -6.04 34.52
CA GLU A 35 -0.31 -6.71 33.24
C GLU A 35 -1.40 -6.01 32.42
N TYR A 36 -2.52 -5.65 33.04
CA TYR A 36 -3.59 -4.88 32.39
C TYR A 36 -3.09 -3.51 31.93
N GLN A 37 -2.37 -2.78 32.81
CA GLN A 37 -1.81 -1.47 32.46
C GLN A 37 -0.83 -1.56 31.28
N ARG A 38 -0.04 -2.63 31.20
CA ARG A 38 0.90 -2.86 30.10
C ARG A 38 0.20 -3.19 28.80
N MET A 39 -0.84 -4.02 28.85
CA MET A 39 -1.64 -4.38 27.68
C MET A 39 -2.39 -3.16 27.12
N THR A 40 -2.99 -2.33 27.99
CA THR A 40 -3.64 -1.07 27.57
C THR A 40 -2.64 -0.06 27.03
N TRP A 41 -1.44 0.02 27.59
CA TRP A 41 -0.36 0.87 27.06
C TRP A 41 0.06 0.45 25.64
N ASP A 42 0.23 -0.85 25.40
CA ASP A 42 0.59 -1.35 24.07
C ASP A 42 -0.55 -1.16 23.05
N ALA A 43 -1.82 -1.22 23.48
CA ALA A 43 -2.97 -0.88 22.66
C ALA A 43 -3.00 0.62 22.32
N LEU A 44 -2.88 1.49 23.32
CA LEU A 44 -2.79 2.95 23.18
C LEU A 44 -1.68 3.35 22.19
N ARG A 45 -0.49 2.76 22.34
CA ARG A 45 0.64 2.98 21.43
C ARG A 45 0.33 2.60 19.99
N LYS A 46 -0.36 1.48 19.77
CA LYS A 46 -0.74 1.03 18.42
C LYS A 46 -1.82 1.92 17.83
N SER A 47 -2.81 2.30 18.63
CA SER A 47 -3.90 3.17 18.21
C SER A 47 -3.40 4.54 17.77
N ILE A 48 -2.67 5.25 18.65
CA ILE A 48 -2.07 6.56 18.34
C ILE A 48 -1.21 6.50 17.08
N ASN A 49 -0.34 5.49 16.98
CA ASN A 49 0.53 5.34 15.80
C ASN A 49 -0.28 5.03 14.53
N GLY A 50 -1.35 4.24 14.63
CA GLY A 50 -2.28 3.97 13.55
C GLY A 50 -2.97 5.25 13.05
N LEU A 51 -3.52 6.05 13.96
CA LEU A 51 -4.21 7.30 13.66
C LEU A 51 -3.26 8.32 13.00
N VAL A 52 -2.08 8.53 13.58
CA VAL A 52 -1.07 9.45 13.05
C VAL A 52 -0.60 9.02 11.65
N ASN A 53 -0.47 7.72 11.35
CA ASN A 53 -0.05 7.28 10.01
C ASN A 53 -1.16 7.37 8.96
N LYS A 54 -2.44 7.37 9.36
CA LYS A 54 -3.59 7.46 8.46
C LYS A 54 -3.99 8.90 8.15
N VAL A 55 -3.52 9.88 8.92
CA VAL A 55 -3.95 11.27 8.80
C VAL A 55 -3.51 11.89 7.48
N ASN A 56 -4.42 12.62 6.84
CA ASN A 56 -4.21 13.40 5.63
C ASN A 56 -5.14 14.63 5.66
N ALA A 57 -5.01 15.52 4.67
CA ALA A 57 -5.79 16.76 4.64
C ALA A 57 -7.32 16.55 4.53
N THR A 58 -7.78 15.45 3.95
CA THR A 58 -9.22 15.20 3.75
C THR A 58 -9.88 14.50 4.94
N ASN A 59 -9.13 13.69 5.69
CA ASN A 59 -9.66 12.90 6.80
C ASN A 59 -9.28 13.44 8.19
N VAL A 60 -8.44 14.48 8.30
CA VAL A 60 -7.96 15.01 9.59
C VAL A 60 -9.12 15.33 10.55
N LYS A 61 -10.23 15.87 10.03
CA LYS A 61 -11.43 16.17 10.83
C LYS A 61 -12.09 14.93 11.45
N ASN A 62 -11.99 13.77 10.80
CA ASN A 62 -12.54 12.50 11.29
C ASN A 62 -11.56 11.80 12.24
N ILE A 63 -10.25 11.93 11.99
CA ILE A 63 -9.20 11.36 12.85
C ILE A 63 -9.12 12.09 14.20
N ILE A 64 -9.43 13.38 14.26
CA ILE A 64 -9.37 14.19 15.50
C ILE A 64 -10.26 13.61 16.62
N PRO A 65 -11.56 13.33 16.41
CA PRO A 65 -12.39 12.67 17.43
C PRO A 65 -11.85 11.32 17.88
N GLU A 66 -11.40 10.47 16.95
CA GLU A 66 -10.79 9.16 17.27
C GLU A 66 -9.51 9.34 18.11
N LEU A 67 -8.71 10.37 17.83
CA LEU A 67 -7.49 10.67 18.58
C LEU A 67 -7.81 11.17 19.99
N PHE A 68 -8.84 12.00 20.17
CA PHE A 68 -9.30 12.44 21.49
C PHE A 68 -10.00 11.34 22.29
N ALA A 69 -10.40 10.25 21.63
CA ALA A 69 -10.92 9.07 22.32
C ALA A 69 -9.82 8.27 23.05
N GLU A 70 -8.55 8.45 22.66
CA GLU A 70 -7.37 7.82 23.25
C GLU A 70 -6.74 8.70 24.34
N ASN A 71 -6.20 8.11 25.41
CA ASN A 71 -5.61 8.87 26.53
C ASN A 71 -4.31 9.60 26.14
N LEU A 72 -4.43 10.82 25.63
CA LEU A 72 -3.30 11.65 25.20
C LEU A 72 -2.45 12.20 26.35
N ILE A 73 -2.96 12.28 27.58
CA ILE A 73 -2.17 12.73 28.74
C ILE A 73 -1.15 11.65 29.12
N ARG A 74 -1.63 10.40 29.22
CA ARG A 74 -0.81 9.21 29.45
C ARG A 74 0.08 8.91 28.24
N GLY A 75 -0.50 9.03 27.04
CA GLY A 75 0.14 8.75 25.76
C GLY A 75 0.98 9.89 25.17
N ARG A 76 1.19 11.02 25.88
CA ARG A 76 1.81 12.22 25.29
C ARG A 76 3.18 11.97 24.64
N GLY A 77 4.03 11.17 25.29
CA GLY A 77 5.33 10.78 24.73
C GLY A 77 5.19 9.91 23.47
N LEU A 78 4.21 9.00 23.47
CA LEU A 78 3.89 8.13 22.32
C LEU A 78 3.39 8.95 21.13
N PHE A 79 2.48 9.90 21.37
CA PHE A 79 1.97 10.82 20.36
C PHE A 79 3.09 11.65 19.76
N CYS A 80 3.89 12.32 20.60
CA CYS A 80 5.01 13.14 20.13
C CYS A 80 5.99 12.33 19.28
N ARG A 81 6.36 11.14 19.76
CA ARG A 81 7.25 10.23 19.05
C ARG A 81 6.66 9.77 17.72
N SER A 82 5.36 9.49 17.68
CA SER A 82 4.66 9.07 16.46
C SER A 82 4.69 10.20 15.43
N CYS A 83 4.29 11.42 15.80
CA CYS A 83 4.32 12.58 14.91
C CYS A 83 5.71 12.85 14.33
N MET A 84 6.75 12.87 15.19
CA MET A 84 8.13 13.09 14.74
C MET A 84 8.60 11.99 13.77
N LYS A 85 8.30 10.72 14.08
CA LYS A 85 8.72 9.60 13.24
C LYS A 85 7.99 9.60 11.89
N SER A 86 6.68 9.82 11.89
CA SER A 86 5.85 9.84 10.67
C SER A 86 6.22 11.04 9.79
N GLN A 87 6.47 12.21 10.39
CA GLN A 87 6.95 13.39 9.66
C GLN A 87 8.32 13.16 9.00
N MET A 88 9.27 12.56 9.72
CA MET A 88 10.57 12.21 9.15
C MET A 88 10.47 11.21 7.98
N ALA A 89 9.54 10.25 8.07
CA ALA A 89 9.30 9.28 7.00
C ALA A 89 8.56 9.90 5.81
N SER A 90 7.78 10.96 6.02
CA SER A 90 6.96 11.60 4.97
C SER A 90 6.87 13.12 5.15
N PRO A 91 7.95 13.87 4.84
CA PRO A 91 7.99 15.33 5.02
C PRO A 91 7.00 16.13 4.15
N GLY A 92 6.39 15.49 3.14
CA GLY A 92 5.35 16.09 2.30
C GLY A 92 4.03 16.36 3.03
N PHE A 93 3.79 15.71 4.17
CA PHE A 93 2.57 15.87 4.99
C PHE A 93 2.84 16.65 6.29
N THR A 94 3.94 17.41 6.36
CA THR A 94 4.35 18.09 7.60
C THR A 94 3.30 19.08 8.09
N ASP A 95 2.61 19.76 7.19
CA ASP A 95 1.51 20.66 7.51
C ASP A 95 0.29 19.93 8.10
N VAL A 96 -0.05 18.73 7.61
CA VAL A 96 -1.10 17.90 8.19
C VAL A 96 -0.74 17.50 9.62
N PHE A 97 0.51 17.09 9.86
CA PHE A 97 0.97 16.79 11.22
C PHE A 97 0.94 18.03 12.12
N ALA A 98 1.30 19.21 11.59
CA ALA A 98 1.25 20.46 12.36
C ALA A 98 -0.18 20.84 12.77
N VAL A 99 -1.17 20.64 11.90
CA VAL A 99 -2.59 20.84 12.22
C VAL A 99 -3.06 19.90 13.31
N LEU A 100 -2.71 18.62 13.20
CA LEU A 100 -3.07 17.62 14.21
C LEU A 100 -2.52 18.03 15.59
N VAL A 101 -1.28 18.51 15.62
CA VAL A 101 -0.65 19.05 16.83
C VAL A 101 -1.36 20.31 17.30
N ALA A 102 -1.69 21.24 16.41
CA ALA A 102 -2.37 22.48 16.76
C ALA A 102 -3.73 22.22 17.43
N VAL A 103 -4.52 21.30 16.88
CA VAL A 103 -5.80 20.90 17.46
C VAL A 103 -5.61 20.26 18.84
N VAL A 104 -4.65 19.33 18.98
CA VAL A 104 -4.31 18.72 20.28
C VAL A 104 -3.85 19.78 21.28
N ASN A 105 -3.07 20.76 20.84
CA ASN A 105 -2.52 21.83 21.66
C ASN A 105 -3.60 22.75 22.28
N THR A 106 -4.75 22.91 21.61
CA THR A 106 -5.88 23.68 22.18
C THR A 106 -6.47 23.05 23.44
N LYS A 107 -6.42 21.71 23.57
CA LYS A 107 -6.98 20.96 24.70
C LYS A 107 -5.91 20.49 25.68
N PHE A 108 -4.74 20.13 25.16
CA PHE A 108 -3.61 19.60 25.92
C PHE A 108 -2.32 20.37 25.57
N PRO A 109 -2.13 21.59 26.09
CA PRO A 109 -0.97 22.43 25.78
C PRO A 109 0.37 21.75 26.12
N GLU A 110 0.39 20.96 27.19
CA GLU A 110 1.56 20.18 27.61
C GLU A 110 2.06 19.20 26.53
N VAL A 111 1.16 18.69 25.68
CA VAL A 111 1.52 17.79 24.59
C VAL A 111 2.17 18.57 23.45
N GLY A 112 1.65 19.75 23.13
CA GLY A 112 2.22 20.65 22.13
C GLY A 112 3.60 21.15 22.53
N ASP A 113 3.75 21.59 23.79
CA ASP A 113 5.03 22.03 24.36
C ASP A 113 6.08 20.90 24.35
N LEU A 114 5.71 19.70 24.82
CA LEU A 114 6.59 18.54 24.79
C LEU A 114 7.07 18.19 23.37
N LEU A 115 6.18 18.24 22.38
CA LEU A 115 6.56 17.99 21.00
C LEU A 115 7.53 19.06 20.50
N LEU A 116 7.22 20.33 20.72
CA LEU A 116 8.05 21.45 20.30
C LEU A 116 9.46 21.34 20.88
N ARG A 117 9.58 21.14 22.21
CA ARG A 117 10.85 20.86 22.90
C ARG A 117 11.64 19.73 22.25
N ARG A 118 10.99 18.60 21.95
CA ARG A 118 11.64 17.45 21.32
C ARG A 118 12.14 17.76 19.90
N ILE A 119 11.38 18.52 19.11
CA ILE A 119 11.79 18.92 17.75
C ILE A 119 12.96 19.91 17.81
N VAL A 120 12.95 20.88 18.73
CA VAL A 120 14.05 21.83 18.91
C VAL A 120 15.33 21.10 19.33
N LEU A 121 15.24 20.16 20.26
CA LEU A 121 16.38 19.33 20.65
C LEU A 121 16.89 18.46 19.49
N GLN A 122 15.99 17.94 18.64
CA GLN A 122 16.38 17.23 17.42
C GLN A 122 17.12 18.15 16.45
N LEU A 123 16.63 19.38 16.26
CA LEU A 123 17.27 20.40 15.44
C LEU A 123 18.68 20.74 15.94
N GLN A 124 18.84 21.05 17.23
CA GLN A 124 20.14 21.34 17.83
C GLN A 124 21.13 20.18 17.64
N ARG A 125 20.68 18.94 17.82
CA ARG A 125 21.50 17.74 17.64
C ARG A 125 21.88 17.52 16.17
N ALA A 126 20.92 17.71 15.25
CA ALA A 126 21.16 17.57 13.82
C ALA A 126 22.15 18.63 13.31
N TYR A 127 22.00 19.88 13.76
CA TYR A 127 22.91 20.97 13.45
C TYR A 127 24.34 20.70 13.98
N LYS A 128 24.48 20.33 15.26
CA LYS A 128 25.79 19.98 15.86
C LYS A 128 26.47 18.79 15.18
N ARG A 129 25.71 17.87 14.59
CA ARG A 129 26.22 16.67 13.92
C ARG A 129 26.37 16.83 12.41
N ASN A 130 25.98 17.96 11.83
CA ASN A 130 25.86 18.16 10.39
C ASN A 130 25.00 17.09 9.69
N ASP A 131 23.93 16.64 10.34
CA ASP A 131 22.94 15.70 9.74
C ASP A 131 21.89 16.48 8.95
N LYS A 132 22.18 16.73 7.67
CA LYS A 132 21.32 17.54 6.78
C LYS A 132 19.89 16.98 6.64
N PRO A 133 19.66 15.67 6.41
CA PRO A 133 18.29 15.12 6.35
C PRO A 133 17.47 15.36 7.63
N GLN A 134 18.05 15.13 8.80
CA GLN A 134 17.34 15.37 10.07
C GLN A 134 17.11 16.86 10.31
N LEU A 135 18.08 17.71 9.95
CA LEU A 135 17.96 19.16 10.06
C LEU A 135 16.80 19.66 9.18
N LEU A 136 16.75 19.28 7.91
CA LEU A 136 15.68 19.68 6.99
C LEU A 136 14.29 19.25 7.49
N ALA A 137 14.17 18.03 8.02
CA ALA A 137 12.90 17.55 8.56
C ALA A 137 12.45 18.37 9.79
N ALA A 138 13.36 18.63 10.74
CA ALA A 138 13.06 19.40 11.96
C ALA A 138 12.75 20.86 11.65
N VAL A 139 13.55 21.50 10.78
CA VAL A 139 13.34 22.88 10.31
C VAL A 139 11.97 23.01 9.64
N LYS A 140 11.62 22.07 8.75
CA LYS A 140 10.31 22.08 8.10
C LYS A 140 9.16 21.91 9.10
N PHE A 141 9.33 21.06 10.12
CA PHE A 141 8.31 20.86 11.14
C PHE A 141 8.11 22.13 11.98
N ILE A 142 9.18 22.78 12.40
CA ILE A 142 9.11 24.08 13.10
C ILE A 142 8.40 25.13 12.23
N ALA A 143 8.68 25.18 10.92
CA ALA A 143 8.03 26.14 10.02
C ALA A 143 6.49 26.02 10.05
N HIS A 144 5.98 24.79 9.96
CA HIS A 144 4.54 24.58 10.00
C HIS A 144 3.94 24.72 11.40
N LEU A 145 4.69 24.45 12.48
CA LEU A 145 4.23 24.73 13.86
C LEU A 145 4.14 26.23 14.14
N VAL A 146 5.04 27.03 13.57
CA VAL A 146 4.95 28.50 13.60
C VAL A 146 3.75 28.96 12.78
N ASN A 147 3.54 28.43 11.57
CA ASN A 147 2.36 28.74 10.74
C ASN A 147 1.03 28.48 11.45
N GLN A 148 0.95 27.41 12.24
CA GLN A 148 -0.23 27.03 13.03
C GLN A 148 -0.30 27.74 14.40
N GLN A 149 0.62 28.67 14.69
CA GLN A 149 0.72 29.38 15.96
C GLN A 149 0.81 28.45 17.19
N VAL A 150 1.43 27.29 17.04
CA VAL A 150 1.80 26.42 18.17
C VAL A 150 3.12 26.90 18.78
N ALA A 151 4.04 27.38 17.95
CA ALA A 151 5.31 27.95 18.37
C ALA A 151 5.35 29.45 18.06
N HIS A 152 5.85 30.26 18.99
CA HIS A 152 6.05 31.68 18.77
C HIS A 152 7.09 31.91 17.66
N GLU A 153 6.89 32.93 16.80
CA GLU A 153 7.78 33.28 15.70
C GLU A 153 9.23 33.64 16.09
N ILE A 154 9.52 33.90 17.38
CA ILE A 154 10.87 34.17 17.87
C ILE A 154 11.82 33.02 17.51
N ILE A 155 11.37 31.77 17.66
CA ILE A 155 12.20 30.60 17.33
C ILE A 155 12.58 30.55 15.84
N ALA A 156 11.69 31.02 14.96
CA ALA A 156 11.96 31.09 13.53
C ALA A 156 13.05 32.14 13.22
N LEU A 157 13.02 33.28 13.91
CA LEU A 157 14.02 34.33 13.76
C LEU A 157 15.38 33.91 14.34
N GLU A 158 15.40 33.26 15.51
CA GLU A 158 16.62 32.71 16.11
C GLU A 158 17.25 31.66 15.20
N LEU A 159 16.46 30.72 14.68
CA LEU A 159 16.92 29.68 13.76
C LEU A 159 17.52 30.27 12.48
N LEU A 160 16.86 31.26 11.88
CA LEU A 160 17.38 31.92 10.69
C LEU A 160 18.66 32.71 10.98
N THR A 161 18.78 33.31 12.17
CA THR A 161 20.01 33.98 12.59
C THR A 161 21.15 32.98 12.73
N LEU A 162 20.92 31.84 13.38
CA LEU A 162 21.90 30.75 13.53
C LEU A 162 22.35 30.18 12.18
N LEU A 163 21.42 29.96 11.25
CA LEU A 163 21.73 29.41 9.92
C LEU A 163 22.50 30.40 9.03
N LEU A 164 22.30 31.71 9.23
CA LEU A 164 22.90 32.77 8.39
C LEU A 164 24.10 33.46 9.03
N GLU A 165 24.48 33.13 10.27
CA GLU A 165 25.65 33.71 10.94
C GLU A 165 26.96 33.34 10.23
N ASN A 166 27.12 32.06 9.88
CA ASN A 166 28.25 31.54 9.09
C ASN A 166 27.71 30.84 7.83
N PRO A 167 27.45 31.60 6.74
CA PRO A 167 26.72 31.09 5.59
C PRO A 167 27.55 30.07 4.80
N THR A 168 27.16 28.81 4.89
CA THR A 168 27.58 27.72 4.01
C THR A 168 26.49 27.42 2.98
N GLY A 169 26.85 26.83 1.83
CA GLY A 169 25.86 26.51 0.78
C GLY A 169 24.68 25.67 1.27
N ASP A 170 24.94 24.71 2.17
CA ASP A 170 23.89 23.89 2.79
C ASP A 170 23.04 24.68 3.79
N SER A 171 23.66 25.51 4.66
CA SER A 171 22.91 26.32 5.62
C SER A 171 22.00 27.35 4.94
N VAL A 172 22.46 27.94 3.84
CA VAL A 172 21.66 28.90 3.06
C VAL A 172 20.52 28.19 2.34
N GLU A 173 20.74 26.99 1.80
CA GLU A 173 19.66 26.18 1.22
C GLU A 173 18.57 25.86 2.25
N VAL A 174 18.97 25.43 3.45
CA VAL A 174 18.05 25.14 4.57
C VAL A 174 17.29 26.41 4.97
N ALA A 175 17.98 27.54 5.09
CA ALA A 175 17.37 28.82 5.46
C ALA A 175 16.37 29.31 4.39
N VAL A 176 16.72 29.22 3.10
CA VAL A 176 15.83 29.58 2.00
C VAL A 176 14.57 28.70 2.00
N GLY A 177 14.72 27.39 2.19
CA GLY A 177 13.60 26.48 2.32
C GLY A 177 12.69 26.82 3.50
N PHE A 178 13.28 27.13 4.66
CA PHE A 178 12.53 27.51 5.86
C PHE A 178 11.72 28.80 5.67
N VAL A 179 12.33 29.86 5.11
CA VAL A 179 11.61 31.11 4.82
C VAL A 179 10.53 30.90 3.76
N THR A 180 10.73 29.97 2.81
CA THR A 180 9.70 29.67 1.82
C THR A 180 8.44 29.10 2.47
N GLU A 181 8.57 28.26 3.49
CA GLU A 181 7.45 27.59 4.17
C GLU A 181 6.74 28.50 5.20
N CYS A 182 7.48 29.31 5.99
CA CYS A 182 6.89 30.15 7.05
C CYS A 182 6.92 31.66 6.79
N GLY A 183 7.49 32.09 5.66
CA GLY A 183 7.70 33.52 5.35
C GLY A 183 6.42 34.32 5.20
N SER A 184 5.32 33.70 4.76
CA SER A 184 4.00 34.35 4.70
C SER A 184 3.55 34.77 6.09
N LEU A 185 3.64 33.90 7.10
CA LEU A 185 3.25 34.22 8.47
C LEU A 185 4.20 35.26 9.10
N LEU A 186 5.51 35.09 8.90
CA LEU A 186 6.51 36.04 9.40
C LEU A 186 6.33 37.44 8.80
N GLN A 187 5.84 37.54 7.57
CA GLN A 187 5.54 38.82 6.94
C GLN A 187 4.39 39.55 7.65
N ASP A 188 3.40 38.80 8.15
CA ASP A 188 2.21 39.36 8.80
C ASP A 188 2.46 39.66 10.29
N LEU A 189 3.14 38.76 11.01
CA LEU A 189 3.40 38.92 12.45
C LEU A 189 4.64 39.78 12.76
N SER A 190 5.77 39.51 12.09
CA SER A 190 7.06 40.14 12.38
C SER A 190 7.77 40.70 11.14
N PRO A 191 7.17 41.67 10.42
CA PRO A 191 7.70 42.20 9.15
C PRO A 191 9.10 42.81 9.28
N LYS A 192 9.43 43.37 10.46
CA LYS A 192 10.78 43.90 10.75
C LYS A 192 11.82 42.79 10.90
N GLY A 193 11.47 41.70 11.58
CA GLY A 193 12.34 40.53 11.73
C GLY A 193 12.62 39.88 10.38
N LEU A 194 11.56 39.65 9.59
CA LEU A 194 11.70 39.14 8.23
C LEU A 194 12.54 40.07 7.34
N HIS A 195 12.36 41.39 7.44
CA HIS A 195 13.18 42.34 6.69
C HIS A 195 14.67 42.21 7.02
N GLY A 196 15.03 42.07 8.30
CA GLY A 196 16.42 41.86 8.73
C GLY A 196 17.03 40.58 8.14
N ILE A 197 16.26 39.50 8.07
CA ILE A 197 16.70 38.24 7.44
C ILE A 197 16.99 38.43 5.95
N PHE A 198 16.10 39.12 5.23
CA PHE A 198 16.34 39.41 3.81
C PHE A 198 17.53 40.35 3.57
N ASP A 199 17.84 41.23 4.51
CA ASP A 199 19.05 42.06 4.43
C ASP A 199 20.31 41.22 4.61
N ARG A 200 20.28 40.18 5.47
CA ARG A 200 21.36 39.18 5.57
C ARG A 200 21.54 38.41 4.26
N PHE A 201 20.46 37.91 3.66
CA PHE A 201 20.53 37.25 2.34
C PHE A 201 21.12 38.17 1.25
N ARG A 202 20.81 39.46 1.27
CA ARG A 202 21.40 40.45 0.35
C ARG A 202 22.89 40.65 0.61
N GLY A 203 23.32 40.69 1.87
CA GLY A 203 24.73 40.74 2.25
C GLY A 203 25.51 39.57 1.65
N ILE A 204 25.00 38.35 1.83
CA ILE A 204 25.58 37.11 1.29
C ILE A 204 25.73 37.16 -0.25
N LEU A 205 24.75 37.71 -0.97
CA LEU A 205 24.82 37.90 -2.42
C LEU A 205 25.92 38.88 -2.85
N HIS A 206 26.16 39.93 -2.06
CA HIS A 206 27.12 40.99 -2.39
C HIS A 206 28.57 40.64 -2.01
N GLU A 207 28.77 39.78 -1.00
CA GLU A 207 30.09 39.33 -0.56
C GLU A 207 30.84 38.50 -1.62
N GLY A 208 30.13 37.93 -2.60
CA GLY A 208 30.73 37.40 -3.84
C GLY A 208 31.44 36.05 -3.73
N GLU A 209 31.52 35.44 -2.55
CA GLU A 209 32.13 34.13 -2.31
C GLU A 209 31.11 32.96 -2.28
N ILE A 210 30.00 33.09 -3.01
CA ILE A 210 28.93 32.09 -3.01
C ILE A 210 28.86 31.29 -4.31
N ASP A 211 28.48 30.01 -4.19
CA ASP A 211 28.24 29.16 -5.35
C ASP A 211 27.02 29.63 -6.16
N LYS A 212 27.05 29.41 -7.48
CA LYS A 212 25.98 29.83 -8.40
C LYS A 212 24.62 29.25 -8.00
N ARG A 213 24.58 28.02 -7.48
CA ARG A 213 23.34 27.41 -6.99
C ARG A 213 22.73 28.21 -5.86
N VAL A 214 23.56 28.63 -4.89
CA VAL A 214 23.11 29.39 -3.72
C VAL A 214 22.59 30.75 -4.15
N GLN A 215 23.25 31.39 -5.10
CA GLN A 215 22.79 32.64 -5.71
C GLN A 215 21.38 32.47 -6.32
N PHE A 216 21.15 31.45 -7.15
CA PHE A 216 19.83 31.18 -7.74
C PHE A 216 18.75 30.92 -6.68
N LEU A 217 19.07 30.23 -5.59
CA LEU A 217 18.13 29.97 -4.49
C LEU A 217 17.71 31.27 -3.80
N ILE A 218 18.67 32.15 -3.48
CA ILE A 218 18.38 33.44 -2.86
C ILE A 218 17.57 34.32 -3.82
N GLU A 219 17.97 34.43 -5.09
CA GLU A 219 17.23 35.20 -6.10
C GLU A 219 15.78 34.70 -6.25
N GLY A 220 15.58 33.37 -6.25
CA GLY A 220 14.26 32.74 -6.23
C GLY A 220 13.44 33.16 -5.00
N LEU A 221 14.05 33.18 -3.82
CA LEU A 221 13.38 33.63 -2.58
C LEU A 221 12.95 35.10 -2.65
N PHE A 222 13.78 35.98 -3.23
CA PHE A 222 13.41 37.38 -3.45
C PHE A 222 12.22 37.53 -4.41
N ALA A 223 12.12 36.66 -5.42
CA ALA A 223 10.97 36.62 -6.32
C ALA A 223 9.68 36.22 -5.58
N ILE A 224 9.76 35.19 -4.72
CA ILE A 224 8.64 34.75 -3.85
C ILE A 224 8.20 35.88 -2.92
N ARG A 225 9.14 36.61 -2.29
CA ARG A 225 8.79 37.77 -1.46
C ARG A 225 8.09 38.87 -2.26
N LYS A 226 8.53 39.13 -3.50
CA LYS A 226 7.93 40.15 -4.37
C LYS A 226 6.48 39.83 -4.72
N THR A 227 6.15 38.54 -4.85
CA THR A 227 4.77 38.06 -5.04
C THR A 227 4.04 37.84 -3.72
N LYS A 228 4.57 38.31 -2.58
CA LYS A 228 3.99 38.15 -1.24
C LYS A 228 3.68 36.68 -0.90
N PHE A 229 4.62 35.78 -1.19
CA PHE A 229 4.49 34.34 -0.91
C PHE A 229 3.30 33.66 -1.59
N GLN A 230 2.85 34.18 -2.74
CA GLN A 230 1.80 33.54 -3.54
C GLN A 230 2.21 32.11 -3.93
N GLY A 231 1.39 31.13 -3.55
CA GLY A 231 1.67 29.69 -3.71
C GLY A 231 2.18 28.99 -2.45
N TYR A 232 2.59 29.76 -1.42
CA TYR A 232 3.04 29.27 -0.12
C TYR A 232 2.22 29.93 1.01
N PRO A 233 0.90 29.65 1.09
CA PRO A 233 0.09 30.17 2.20
C PRO A 233 0.58 29.58 3.53
N ALA A 234 0.52 30.37 4.61
CA ALA A 234 0.91 29.91 5.94
C ALA A 234 0.14 28.63 6.35
N VAL A 235 -1.19 28.67 6.23
CA VAL A 235 -2.08 27.54 6.47
C VAL A 235 -2.97 27.36 5.25
N ARG A 236 -3.13 26.12 4.79
CA ARG A 236 -4.07 25.81 3.70
C ARG A 236 -5.50 25.93 4.24
N PRO A 237 -6.49 26.41 3.46
CA PRO A 237 -7.86 26.58 3.94
C PRO A 237 -8.50 25.30 4.50
N GLU A 238 -8.16 24.13 3.96
CA GLU A 238 -8.66 22.82 4.43
C GLU A 238 -8.10 22.42 5.82
N LEU A 239 -6.96 23.00 6.17
CA LEU A 239 -6.17 22.71 7.35
C LEU A 239 -6.35 23.76 8.47
N ASP A 240 -7.12 24.82 8.20
CA ASP A 240 -7.45 25.86 9.17
C ASP A 240 -8.60 25.38 10.07
N LEU A 241 -8.25 24.61 11.11
CA LEU A 241 -9.22 23.95 12.00
C LEU A 241 -9.34 24.62 13.37
N VAL A 242 -8.42 25.52 13.72
CA VAL A 242 -8.33 26.12 15.05
C VAL A 242 -8.54 27.61 14.94
N GLU A 243 -9.64 28.10 15.51
CA GLU A 243 -9.92 29.52 15.57
C GLU A 243 -8.87 30.25 16.42
N GLN A 244 -8.58 31.49 16.04
CA GLN A 244 -7.48 32.29 16.59
C GLN A 244 -7.58 32.51 18.11
N GLU A 245 -8.79 32.52 18.67
CA GLU A 245 -9.01 32.70 20.11
C GLU A 245 -8.63 31.48 20.97
N TYR A 246 -8.58 30.29 20.37
CA TYR A 246 -8.18 29.05 21.04
C TYR A 246 -6.71 28.66 20.77
N GLN A 247 -6.00 29.45 19.96
CA GLN A 247 -4.59 29.19 19.68
C GLN A 247 -3.74 29.52 20.91
N LEU A 248 -2.89 28.57 21.29
CA LEU A 248 -1.94 28.73 22.39
C LEU A 248 -0.53 28.60 21.85
N THR A 249 0.22 29.70 21.91
CA THR A 249 1.60 29.79 21.44
C THR A 249 2.57 29.48 22.57
N HIS A 250 3.51 28.59 22.30
CA HIS A 250 4.63 28.29 23.21
C HIS A 250 5.85 29.14 22.84
N GLU A 251 6.42 29.79 23.84
CA GLU A 251 7.70 30.48 23.74
C GLU A 251 8.83 29.54 24.15
N ILE A 252 9.76 29.29 23.23
CA ILE A 252 10.95 28.48 23.47
C ILE A 252 12.13 29.10 22.70
N SER A 253 13.29 29.15 23.34
CA SER A 253 14.52 29.61 22.71
C SER A 253 15.41 28.44 22.28
N LEU A 254 16.21 28.65 21.24
CA LEU A 254 17.24 27.70 20.83
C LEU A 254 18.38 27.55 21.84
N ASP A 255 18.52 28.45 22.81
CA ASP A 255 19.57 28.41 23.83
C ASP A 255 19.13 27.72 25.14
N ASP A 256 17.85 27.38 25.27
CA ASP A 256 17.29 26.79 26.49
C ASP A 256 17.81 25.37 26.76
N GLU A 257 17.92 25.02 28.04
CA GLU A 257 18.19 23.64 28.47
C GLU A 257 16.93 22.78 28.35
N ILE A 258 16.80 22.08 27.22
CA ILE A 258 15.59 21.33 26.89
C ILE A 258 15.66 19.87 27.35
N GLU A 259 14.70 19.46 28.17
CA GLU A 259 14.49 18.06 28.55
C GLU A 259 13.57 17.34 27.55
N ALA A 260 14.03 16.20 27.02
CA ALA A 260 13.25 15.41 26.06
C ALA A 260 12.17 14.52 26.69
N GLU A 261 12.20 14.32 28.01
CA GLU A 261 11.34 13.40 28.75
C GLU A 261 11.19 12.02 28.07
N VAL A 262 12.30 11.41 27.64
CA VAL A 262 12.30 10.12 26.90
C VAL A 262 11.64 8.99 27.70
N SER A 263 11.60 9.13 29.02
CA SER A 263 10.99 8.15 29.92
C SER A 263 9.47 8.01 29.75
N LEU A 264 8.81 8.98 29.10
CA LEU A 264 7.39 8.92 28.74
C LEU A 264 7.10 8.02 27.54
N ASP A 265 8.13 7.62 26.78
CA ASP A 265 7.96 6.71 25.63
C ASP A 265 7.93 5.23 26.06
N ILE A 266 8.18 4.97 27.34
CA ILE A 266 8.38 3.65 27.92
C ILE A 266 7.32 3.44 29.00
N PHE A 267 6.72 2.24 28.99
CA PHE A 267 5.75 1.85 30.00
C PHE A 267 6.34 1.91 31.41
N LYS A 268 5.62 2.57 32.32
CA LYS A 268 5.86 2.54 33.76
C LYS A 268 4.54 2.21 34.46
N PRO A 269 4.55 1.37 35.51
CA PRO A 269 3.36 1.10 36.30
C PRO A 269 2.93 2.38 37.02
N ASP A 270 1.65 2.70 36.94
CA ASP A 270 1.03 3.83 37.60
C ASP A 270 0.22 3.34 38.82
N PRO A 271 0.56 3.77 40.05
CA PRO A 271 -0.22 3.41 41.23
C PRO A 271 -1.63 4.01 41.22
N ASN A 272 -1.85 5.15 40.53
CA ASN A 272 -3.13 5.85 40.47
C ASN A 272 -3.82 5.66 39.10
N PHE A 273 -3.55 4.53 38.45
CA PHE A 273 -4.03 4.24 37.11
C PHE A 273 -5.54 4.43 36.92
N LEU A 274 -6.35 3.88 37.84
CA LEU A 274 -7.81 3.96 37.76
C LEU A 274 -8.32 5.40 37.85
N GLU A 275 -7.75 6.19 38.76
CA GLU A 275 -8.12 7.60 38.95
C GLU A 275 -7.73 8.45 37.72
N ASN A 276 -6.55 8.19 37.15
CA ASN A 276 -6.07 8.91 35.98
C ASN A 276 -6.85 8.57 34.69
N GLU A 277 -7.26 7.31 34.52
CA GLU A 277 -8.13 6.93 33.40
C GLU A 277 -9.54 7.52 33.55
N GLN A 278 -10.10 7.52 34.77
CA GLN A 278 -11.39 8.17 35.04
C GLN A 278 -11.34 9.68 34.76
N ARG A 279 -10.30 10.38 35.21
CA ARG A 279 -10.09 11.81 34.90
C ARG A 279 -10.03 12.07 33.40
N TYR A 280 -9.36 11.20 32.65
CA TYR A 280 -9.31 11.34 31.19
C TYR A 280 -10.67 11.08 30.55
N GLU A 281 -11.44 10.13 31.06
CA GLU A 281 -12.79 9.83 30.60
C GLU A 281 -13.75 11.01 30.82
N GLU A 282 -13.67 11.69 31.96
CA GLU A 282 -14.40 12.93 32.22
C GLU A 282 -13.99 14.05 31.25
N LEU A 283 -12.69 14.23 31.02
CA LEU A 283 -12.19 15.20 30.04
C LEU A 283 -12.67 14.86 28.61
N LYS A 284 -12.68 13.57 28.24
CA LYS A 284 -13.15 13.10 26.94
C LYS A 284 -14.63 13.43 26.74
N LYS A 285 -15.48 13.21 27.74
CA LYS A 285 -16.90 13.60 27.71
C LYS A 285 -17.08 15.11 27.48
N ASN A 286 -16.28 15.93 28.16
CA ASN A 286 -16.30 17.38 28.00
C ASN A 286 -15.83 17.85 26.61
N ILE A 287 -14.90 17.13 25.97
CA ILE A 287 -14.33 17.50 24.67
C ILE A 287 -15.23 17.07 23.51
N LEU A 288 -15.77 15.84 23.56
CA LEU A 288 -16.55 15.25 22.46
C LEU A 288 -18.06 15.51 22.59
N GLY A 289 -18.54 15.98 23.74
CA GLY A 289 -19.96 16.18 24.02
C GLY A 289 -20.69 14.88 24.39
N GLU A 290 -21.74 14.99 25.21
CA GLU A 290 -22.54 13.85 25.68
C GLU A 290 -23.32 13.15 24.54
N GLU A 291 -23.70 13.87 23.47
CA GLU A 291 -24.44 13.32 22.32
C GLU A 291 -23.60 12.38 21.43
N SER A 292 -22.27 12.41 21.53
CA SER A 292 -21.37 11.56 20.73
C SER A 292 -21.15 10.16 21.32
N LEU A 293 -21.79 9.84 22.46
CA LEU A 293 -21.51 8.64 23.25
C LEU A 293 -22.60 7.56 23.16
N GLU A 294 -23.74 7.84 22.52
CA GLU A 294 -24.82 6.85 22.38
C GLU A 294 -24.56 5.78 21.30
N ASP A 295 -23.53 5.91 20.46
CA ASP A 295 -23.24 4.91 19.41
C ASP A 295 -21.90 4.17 19.60
N GLY A 296 -21.45 4.00 20.84
CA GLY A 296 -20.27 3.17 21.08
C GLY A 296 -19.70 3.15 22.48
N GLY A 297 -20.34 2.41 23.39
CA GLY A 297 -19.62 1.80 24.51
C GLY A 297 -20.35 1.74 25.85
N SER A 298 -20.85 0.54 26.16
CA SER A 298 -20.99 -0.06 27.50
C SER A 298 -21.77 0.73 28.56
N GLU A 299 -23.05 0.37 28.71
CA GLU A 299 -23.74 0.51 29.98
C GLU A 299 -23.09 -0.36 31.05
N ALA A 300 -22.52 0.30 32.06
CA ALA A 300 -22.29 -0.26 33.38
C ALA A 300 -22.89 0.72 34.40
N GLY A 301 -24.23 0.73 34.45
CA GLY A 301 -25.01 1.30 35.53
C GLY A 301 -25.73 0.16 36.24
N THR A 302 -25.33 -0.11 37.47
CA THR A 302 -26.02 -0.99 38.41
C THR A 302 -27.46 -0.55 38.64
N ASP A 303 -28.41 -1.44 38.42
CA ASP A 303 -29.64 -1.54 39.22
C ASP A 303 -30.00 -3.03 39.38
N ASP A 304 -29.93 -3.49 40.63
CA ASP A 304 -30.48 -4.76 41.09
C ASP A 304 -32.02 -4.64 41.08
N GLU A 305 -32.72 -5.38 40.21
CA GLU A 305 -34.00 -6.03 40.56
C GLU A 305 -34.22 -7.28 39.69
N GLU A 306 -34.62 -8.37 40.36
CA GLU A 306 -34.85 -9.71 39.83
C GLU A 306 -36.00 -9.73 38.81
N SER A 307 -35.83 -10.43 37.68
CA SER A 307 -36.93 -11.04 36.89
C SER A 307 -36.38 -12.13 35.99
N GLU A 308 -36.98 -13.31 36.08
CA GLU A 308 -36.62 -14.54 35.38
C GLU A 308 -37.03 -14.57 33.90
N GLU A 309 -36.38 -15.49 33.17
CA GLU A 309 -36.78 -16.10 31.89
C GLU A 309 -36.91 -15.18 30.67
N ASP A 310 -35.90 -15.21 29.79
CA ASP A 310 -36.16 -15.34 28.34
C ASP A 310 -34.94 -15.87 27.58
N GLU A 311 -35.22 -16.86 26.73
CA GLU A 311 -34.29 -17.72 25.99
C GLU A 311 -33.58 -16.98 24.83
N ASP A 312 -32.30 -17.31 24.66
CA ASP A 312 -31.48 -17.27 23.44
C ASP A 312 -31.97 -16.43 22.25
N LYS A 313 -31.43 -15.21 22.13
CA LYS A 313 -31.18 -14.57 20.82
C LYS A 313 -29.76 -14.02 20.79
N GLU A 314 -28.84 -14.81 20.25
CA GLU A 314 -27.57 -14.32 19.75
C GLU A 314 -27.84 -13.32 18.61
N GLU A 315 -27.90 -12.03 18.91
CA GLU A 315 -27.67 -11.00 17.90
C GLU A 315 -26.18 -11.01 17.57
N THR A 316 -25.83 -11.80 16.55
CA THR A 316 -24.66 -11.54 15.73
C THR A 316 -24.73 -10.08 15.29
N MET A 317 -23.83 -9.24 15.81
CA MET A 317 -23.58 -7.91 15.25
C MET A 317 -23.06 -8.10 13.82
N GLU A 318 -23.97 -8.23 12.87
CA GLU A 318 -23.68 -7.96 11.47
C GLU A 318 -23.36 -6.47 11.37
N ILE A 319 -22.08 -6.16 11.19
CA ILE A 319 -21.68 -4.88 10.63
C ILE A 319 -22.37 -4.79 9.28
N LYS A 320 -23.44 -3.99 9.19
CA LYS A 320 -23.98 -3.54 7.90
C LYS A 320 -22.98 -2.54 7.33
N ASP A 321 -22.01 -3.06 6.58
CA ASP A 321 -21.17 -2.25 5.71
C ASP A 321 -22.08 -1.56 4.67
N GLU A 322 -22.44 -0.30 4.88
CA GLU A 322 -23.21 0.51 3.91
C GLU A 322 -22.42 0.90 2.65
N THR A 323 -21.33 0.19 2.35
CA THR A 323 -20.47 0.46 1.19
C THR A 323 -19.95 -0.83 0.57
N GLU A 324 -20.75 -1.46 -0.30
CA GLU A 324 -20.28 -2.53 -1.20
C GLU A 324 -19.03 -2.10 -2.01
N THR A 325 -18.79 -0.80 -2.14
CA THR A 325 -17.61 -0.17 -2.76
C THR A 325 -16.30 -0.47 -2.04
N ASN A 326 -16.28 -0.47 -0.70
CA ASN A 326 -15.03 -0.69 0.07
C ASN A 326 -14.53 -2.14 -0.04
N LEU A 327 -15.45 -3.11 -0.19
CA LEU A 327 -15.10 -4.53 -0.32
C LEU A 327 -14.51 -4.86 -1.70
N MET A 328 -14.95 -4.17 -2.75
CA MET A 328 -14.37 -4.30 -4.09
C MET A 328 -12.95 -3.71 -4.13
N GLU A 329 -12.74 -2.54 -3.51
CA GLU A 329 -11.43 -1.90 -3.43
C GLU A 329 -10.39 -2.78 -2.72
N LEU A 330 -10.81 -3.53 -1.70
CA LEU A 330 -9.93 -4.50 -1.02
C LEU A 330 -9.48 -5.63 -1.96
N CYS A 331 -10.39 -6.18 -2.78
CA CYS A 331 -10.06 -7.18 -3.80
C CYS A 331 -9.10 -6.61 -4.85
N ILE A 332 -9.33 -5.36 -5.30
CA ILE A 332 -8.47 -4.67 -6.26
C ILE A 332 -7.08 -4.43 -5.67
N MET A 333 -7.00 -3.93 -4.44
CA MET A 333 -5.73 -3.68 -3.75
C MET A 333 -4.91 -4.96 -3.62
N LEU A 334 -5.53 -6.06 -3.20
CA LEU A 334 -4.85 -7.35 -3.05
C LEU A 334 -4.27 -7.84 -4.39
N LEU A 335 -5.04 -7.65 -5.47
CA LEU A 335 -4.61 -8.02 -6.82
C LEU A 335 -3.52 -7.11 -7.36
N GLU A 336 -3.60 -5.80 -7.10
CA GLU A 336 -2.60 -4.81 -7.49
C GLU A 336 -1.27 -5.09 -6.77
N CYS A 337 -1.29 -5.36 -5.46
CA CYS A 337 -0.12 -5.79 -4.70
C CYS A 337 0.50 -7.07 -5.29
N CYS A 338 -0.32 -8.08 -5.60
CA CYS A 338 0.16 -9.31 -6.24
C CYS A 338 0.78 -9.03 -7.62
N SER A 339 0.25 -8.07 -8.38
CA SER A 339 0.75 -7.73 -9.72
C SER A 339 2.11 -7.03 -9.67
N GLN A 340 2.37 -6.21 -8.65
CA GLN A 340 3.58 -5.39 -8.54
C GLN A 340 4.81 -6.16 -8.04
N GLU A 341 4.61 -7.35 -7.47
CA GLU A 341 5.71 -8.20 -7.03
C GLU A 341 6.63 -8.64 -8.17
N ARG A 342 7.93 -8.78 -7.89
CA ARG A 342 8.90 -9.25 -8.89
C ARG A 342 8.63 -10.70 -9.33
N THR A 343 8.09 -11.51 -8.43
CA THR A 343 7.77 -12.92 -8.65
C THR A 343 6.49 -13.28 -7.89
N TYR A 344 5.63 -14.10 -8.49
CA TYR A 344 4.41 -14.56 -7.85
C TYR A 344 4.71 -15.28 -6.53
N LEU A 345 4.10 -14.80 -5.45
CA LEU A 345 4.12 -15.43 -4.14
C LEU A 345 2.79 -16.15 -3.92
N GLY A 346 2.83 -17.47 -3.70
CA GLY A 346 1.62 -18.28 -3.45
C GLY A 346 0.79 -17.82 -2.24
N TYR A 347 1.39 -17.02 -1.35
CA TYR A 347 0.69 -16.33 -0.27
C TYR A 347 -0.53 -15.53 -0.76
N TYR A 348 -0.42 -14.79 -1.88
CA TYR A 348 -1.53 -14.00 -2.38
C TYR A 348 -2.69 -14.91 -2.83
N GLY A 349 -2.40 -16.00 -3.53
CA GLY A 349 -3.40 -17.00 -3.91
C GLY A 349 -4.13 -17.60 -2.70
N LEU A 350 -3.39 -18.00 -1.65
CA LEU A 350 -3.98 -18.53 -0.42
C LEU A 350 -4.85 -17.50 0.32
N LEU A 351 -4.43 -16.23 0.29
CA LEU A 351 -5.17 -15.14 0.90
C LEU A 351 -6.48 -14.87 0.14
N GLY A 352 -6.41 -14.80 -1.20
CA GLY A 352 -7.58 -14.68 -2.07
C GLY A 352 -8.55 -15.85 -1.89
N GLN A 353 -8.04 -17.08 -1.81
CA GLN A 353 -8.83 -18.29 -1.55
C GLN A 353 -9.62 -18.16 -0.24
N ARG A 354 -8.94 -17.73 0.85
CA ARG A 354 -9.60 -17.52 2.13
C ARG A 354 -10.70 -16.46 2.06
N PHE A 355 -10.46 -15.33 1.38
CA PHE A 355 -11.49 -14.31 1.21
C PHE A 355 -12.71 -14.83 0.46
N CYS A 356 -12.52 -15.59 -0.62
CA CYS A 356 -13.63 -16.23 -1.35
C CYS A 356 -14.41 -17.25 -0.51
N MET A 357 -13.74 -17.98 0.39
CA MET A 357 -14.38 -18.95 1.28
C MET A 357 -15.11 -18.31 2.47
N ILE A 358 -14.74 -17.09 2.85
CA ILE A 358 -15.35 -16.37 3.98
C ILE A 358 -16.68 -15.74 3.58
N SER A 359 -16.74 -15.08 2.41
CA SER A 359 -17.95 -14.40 1.95
C SER A 359 -18.16 -14.54 0.45
N LYS A 360 -19.41 -14.82 0.06
CA LYS A 360 -19.84 -14.87 -1.34
C LYS A 360 -19.69 -13.52 -2.05
N ILE A 361 -19.77 -12.41 -1.33
CA ILE A 361 -19.58 -11.05 -1.87
C ILE A 361 -18.14 -10.88 -2.38
N HIS A 362 -17.14 -11.41 -1.66
CA HIS A 362 -15.75 -11.38 -2.12
C HIS A 362 -15.54 -12.24 -3.37
N GLN A 363 -16.23 -13.39 -3.45
CA GLN A 363 -16.18 -14.24 -4.64
C GLN A 363 -16.71 -13.49 -5.88
N GLU A 364 -17.84 -12.81 -5.76
CA GLU A 364 -18.42 -11.98 -6.84
C GLU A 364 -17.52 -10.79 -7.21
N ASN A 365 -16.87 -10.16 -6.22
CA ASN A 365 -15.92 -9.07 -6.46
C ASN A 365 -14.64 -9.54 -7.16
N PHE A 366 -14.11 -10.72 -6.81
CA PHE A 366 -12.97 -11.30 -7.54
C PHE A 366 -13.34 -11.71 -8.96
N GLU A 367 -14.58 -12.14 -9.22
CA GLU A 367 -15.10 -12.34 -10.57
C GLU A 367 -15.13 -11.01 -11.36
N LYS A 368 -15.69 -9.94 -10.79
CA LYS A 368 -15.66 -8.61 -11.42
C LYS A 368 -14.23 -8.14 -11.69
N CYS A 369 -13.31 -8.37 -10.75
CA CYS A 369 -11.89 -8.06 -10.91
C CYS A 369 -11.26 -8.84 -12.07
N PHE A 370 -11.60 -10.13 -12.24
CA PHE A 370 -11.11 -10.93 -13.35
C PHE A 370 -11.50 -10.32 -14.71
N VAL A 371 -12.77 -9.95 -14.86
CA VAL A 371 -13.28 -9.36 -16.11
C VAL A 371 -12.60 -8.00 -16.39
N GLN A 372 -12.50 -7.15 -15.38
CA GLN A 372 -11.84 -5.85 -15.50
C GLN A 372 -10.37 -5.99 -15.88
N GLN A 373 -9.63 -6.87 -15.19
CA GLN A 373 -8.23 -7.12 -15.50
C GLN A 373 -8.05 -7.67 -16.90
N TYR A 374 -8.89 -8.64 -17.32
CA TYR A 374 -8.82 -9.22 -18.66
C TYR A 374 -9.02 -8.16 -19.76
N SER A 375 -9.97 -7.24 -19.57
CA SER A 375 -10.20 -6.13 -20.51
C SER A 375 -9.00 -5.18 -20.64
N MET A 376 -8.21 -5.02 -19.58
CA MET A 376 -7.06 -4.10 -19.52
C MET A 376 -5.69 -4.80 -19.68
N ILE A 377 -5.66 -6.10 -20.01
CA ILE A 377 -4.41 -6.90 -20.15
C ILE A 377 -3.39 -6.24 -21.08
N HIS A 378 -3.83 -5.58 -22.15
CA HIS A 378 -2.95 -4.93 -23.12
C HIS A 378 -2.10 -3.80 -22.53
N ARG A 379 -2.50 -3.23 -21.39
CA ARG A 379 -1.77 -2.16 -20.66
C ARG A 379 -0.79 -2.72 -19.63
N LEU A 380 -0.88 -4.01 -19.31
CA LEU A 380 -0.06 -4.65 -18.29
C LEU A 380 1.26 -5.12 -18.90
N GLU A 381 2.34 -4.96 -18.15
CA GLU A 381 3.65 -5.50 -18.50
C GLU A 381 3.69 -7.03 -18.30
N THR A 382 4.62 -7.71 -18.98
CA THR A 382 4.73 -9.18 -19.02
C THR A 382 4.87 -9.83 -17.64
N ASN A 383 5.55 -9.18 -16.70
CA ASN A 383 5.70 -9.67 -15.33
C ASN A 383 4.39 -9.56 -14.54
N LYS A 384 3.67 -8.44 -14.68
CA LYS A 384 2.38 -8.24 -14.03
C LYS A 384 1.35 -9.24 -14.54
N MET A 385 1.29 -9.43 -15.87
CA MET A 385 0.43 -10.45 -16.50
C MET A 385 0.69 -11.85 -15.95
N ARG A 386 1.96 -12.22 -15.75
CA ARG A 386 2.33 -13.53 -15.18
C ARG A 386 1.80 -13.70 -13.76
N ASN A 387 2.00 -12.71 -12.88
CA ASN A 387 1.59 -12.82 -11.49
C ASN A 387 0.07 -12.85 -11.35
N VAL A 388 -0.65 -12.00 -12.10
CA VAL A 388 -2.11 -11.96 -12.10
C VAL A 388 -2.69 -13.28 -12.66
N ALA A 389 -2.09 -13.84 -13.72
CA ALA A 389 -2.51 -15.14 -14.25
C ALA A 389 -2.31 -16.27 -13.23
N LYS A 390 -1.17 -16.31 -12.53
CA LYS A 390 -0.89 -17.31 -11.48
C LYS A 390 -1.84 -17.17 -10.28
N PHE A 391 -2.20 -15.94 -9.91
CA PHE A 391 -3.17 -15.67 -8.86
C PHE A 391 -4.54 -16.27 -9.19
N PHE A 392 -5.10 -15.95 -10.37
CA PHE A 392 -6.40 -16.48 -10.79
C PHE A 392 -6.38 -17.98 -11.05
N ALA A 393 -5.26 -18.53 -11.56
CA ALA A 393 -5.08 -19.98 -11.68
C ALA A 393 -5.16 -20.69 -10.32
N HIS A 394 -4.60 -20.10 -9.27
CA HIS A 394 -4.69 -20.65 -7.92
C HIS A 394 -6.14 -20.65 -7.39
N LEU A 395 -6.88 -19.57 -7.62
CA LEU A 395 -8.29 -19.47 -7.19
C LEU A 395 -9.19 -20.45 -7.94
N LEU A 396 -8.99 -20.62 -9.25
CA LEU A 396 -9.73 -21.60 -10.06
C LEU A 396 -9.35 -23.04 -9.70
N GLY A 397 -8.05 -23.31 -9.48
CA GLY A 397 -7.57 -24.65 -9.12
C GLY A 397 -7.99 -25.12 -7.73
N THR A 398 -8.36 -24.20 -6.84
CA THR A 398 -8.86 -24.49 -5.49
C THR A 398 -10.38 -24.42 -5.36
N ASP A 399 -11.10 -24.32 -6.49
CA ASP A 399 -12.56 -24.15 -6.57
C ASP A 399 -13.08 -22.94 -5.77
N ALA A 400 -12.23 -21.93 -5.52
CA ALA A 400 -12.59 -20.70 -4.81
C ALA A 400 -13.28 -19.68 -5.71
N LEU A 401 -12.92 -19.67 -7.00
CA LEU A 401 -13.65 -18.96 -8.05
C LEU A 401 -14.38 -19.95 -8.96
N PRO A 402 -15.62 -19.63 -9.35
CA PRO A 402 -16.37 -20.48 -10.27
C PRO A 402 -15.77 -20.39 -11.68
N TRP A 403 -15.83 -21.49 -12.42
CA TRP A 403 -15.13 -21.63 -13.70
C TRP A 403 -15.83 -20.88 -14.85
N HIS A 404 -17.06 -20.40 -14.67
CA HIS A 404 -17.78 -19.61 -15.68
C HIS A 404 -17.07 -18.30 -16.03
N VAL A 405 -16.18 -17.79 -15.17
CA VAL A 405 -15.35 -16.60 -15.48
C VAL A 405 -14.46 -16.80 -16.71
N LEU A 406 -14.18 -18.06 -17.08
CA LEU A 406 -13.42 -18.38 -18.29
C LEU A 406 -14.22 -18.12 -19.58
N ALA A 407 -15.54 -17.95 -19.52
CA ALA A 407 -16.37 -17.60 -20.69
C ALA A 407 -15.99 -16.26 -21.33
N TYR A 408 -15.41 -15.34 -20.55
CA TYR A 408 -14.92 -14.05 -21.06
C TYR A 408 -13.65 -14.18 -21.92
N ILE A 409 -12.99 -15.34 -21.89
CA ILE A 409 -11.82 -15.61 -22.72
C ILE A 409 -12.28 -16.20 -24.05
N ARG A 410 -12.03 -15.47 -25.14
CA ARG A 410 -12.26 -15.96 -26.52
C ARG A 410 -10.95 -16.27 -27.21
N VAL A 411 -10.80 -17.51 -27.67
CA VAL A 411 -9.60 -17.99 -28.39
C VAL A 411 -9.92 -18.09 -29.88
N THR A 412 -10.12 -16.94 -30.52
CA THR A 412 -10.30 -16.80 -31.98
C THR A 412 -9.12 -16.05 -32.59
N GLU A 413 -8.89 -16.21 -33.89
CA GLU A 413 -7.79 -15.52 -34.58
C GLU A 413 -7.95 -13.99 -34.59
N GLU A 414 -9.21 -13.51 -34.59
CA GLU A 414 -9.56 -12.09 -34.72
C GLU A 414 -9.62 -11.34 -33.36
N ASP A 415 -10.00 -12.01 -32.27
CA ASP A 415 -10.20 -11.34 -30.96
C ASP A 415 -8.96 -11.39 -30.04
N ILE A 416 -8.01 -12.30 -30.29
CA ILE A 416 -6.91 -12.55 -29.34
C ILE A 416 -5.64 -11.72 -29.62
N THR A 417 -5.33 -10.80 -28.71
CA THR A 417 -4.09 -9.99 -28.76
C THR A 417 -2.85 -10.79 -28.31
N SER A 418 -1.64 -10.29 -28.62
CA SER A 418 -0.38 -10.87 -28.14
C SER A 418 -0.30 -10.94 -26.60
N SER A 419 -0.79 -9.91 -25.90
CA SER A 419 -0.86 -9.87 -24.44
C SER A 419 -1.86 -10.89 -23.88
N SER A 420 -3.03 -11.04 -24.51
CA SER A 420 -4.02 -12.06 -24.14
C SER A 420 -3.45 -13.48 -24.30
N ARG A 421 -2.68 -13.75 -25.37
CA ARG A 421 -1.99 -15.04 -25.58
C ARG A 421 -1.01 -15.36 -24.45
N ILE A 422 -0.24 -14.38 -24.00
CA ILE A 422 0.73 -14.54 -22.91
C ILE A 422 0.02 -14.79 -21.58
N PHE A 423 -1.07 -14.06 -21.31
CA PHE A 423 -1.87 -14.25 -20.10
C PHE A 423 -2.47 -15.66 -20.03
N ILE A 424 -3.15 -16.09 -21.11
CA ILE A 424 -3.78 -17.41 -21.19
C ILE A 424 -2.73 -18.52 -21.08
N LYS A 425 -1.55 -18.34 -21.70
CA LYS A 425 -0.42 -19.26 -21.54
C LYS A 425 -0.05 -19.45 -20.06
N PHE A 426 0.15 -18.36 -19.31
CA PHE A 426 0.52 -18.48 -17.90
C PHE A 426 -0.61 -19.04 -17.02
N LEU A 427 -1.86 -18.66 -17.31
CA LEU A 427 -3.04 -19.14 -16.58
C LEU A 427 -3.16 -20.67 -16.68
N PHE A 428 -3.13 -21.22 -17.89
CA PHE A 428 -3.30 -22.65 -18.12
C PHE A 428 -2.07 -23.48 -17.75
N GLN A 429 -0.86 -22.92 -17.88
CA GLN A 429 0.35 -23.59 -17.38
C GLN A 429 0.28 -23.78 -15.86
N GLU A 430 -0.08 -22.73 -15.11
CA GLU A 430 -0.22 -22.81 -13.65
C GLU A 430 -1.38 -23.74 -13.23
N LEU A 431 -2.53 -23.68 -13.92
CA LEU A 431 -3.64 -24.61 -13.67
C LEU A 431 -3.22 -26.07 -13.88
N SER A 432 -2.46 -26.35 -14.93
CA SER A 432 -1.95 -27.68 -15.19
C SER A 432 -0.90 -28.12 -14.17
N GLU A 433 -0.13 -27.20 -13.59
CA GLU A 433 0.81 -27.50 -12.50
C GLU A 433 0.07 -27.84 -11.19
N HIS A 434 -1.04 -27.15 -10.89
CA HIS A 434 -1.82 -27.37 -9.67
C HIS A 434 -2.74 -28.60 -9.72
N LEU A 435 -3.50 -28.79 -10.80
CA LEU A 435 -4.50 -29.87 -10.93
C LEU A 435 -3.95 -31.12 -11.63
N GLY A 436 -2.94 -30.93 -12.48
CA GLY A 436 -2.50 -31.94 -13.45
C GLY A 436 -3.37 -31.97 -14.72
N ILE A 437 -2.76 -32.40 -15.83
CA ILE A 437 -3.39 -32.38 -17.17
C ILE A 437 -4.66 -33.25 -17.26
N ARG A 438 -4.75 -34.34 -16.49
CA ARG A 438 -5.88 -35.28 -16.53
C ARG A 438 -7.12 -34.72 -15.87
N LEU A 439 -6.97 -34.23 -14.63
CA LEU A 439 -8.06 -33.64 -13.85
C LEU A 439 -8.56 -32.35 -14.50
N LEU A 440 -7.64 -31.57 -15.09
CA LEU A 440 -7.99 -30.38 -15.87
C LEU A 440 -8.84 -30.74 -17.10
N ASN A 441 -8.51 -31.82 -17.81
CA ASN A 441 -9.30 -32.27 -18.97
C ASN A 441 -10.69 -32.78 -18.56
N GLU A 442 -10.79 -33.50 -17.45
CA GLU A 442 -12.08 -33.95 -16.88
C GLU A 442 -12.98 -32.76 -16.50
N ARG A 443 -12.41 -31.72 -15.87
CA ARG A 443 -13.14 -30.50 -15.50
C ARG A 443 -13.56 -29.66 -16.72
N LEU A 444 -12.73 -29.58 -17.75
CA LEU A 444 -13.07 -28.88 -19.01
C LEU A 444 -14.07 -29.66 -19.88
N ALA A 445 -14.25 -30.96 -19.63
CA ALA A 445 -15.21 -31.81 -20.33
C ALA A 445 -16.58 -31.92 -19.61
N ASP A 446 -16.77 -31.20 -18.49
CA ASP A 446 -18.01 -31.24 -17.72
C ASP A 446 -19.22 -30.71 -18.54
N PRO A 447 -20.27 -31.53 -18.77
CA PRO A 447 -21.43 -31.15 -19.57
C PRO A 447 -22.17 -29.90 -19.06
N ALA A 448 -22.12 -29.61 -17.76
CA ALA A 448 -22.84 -28.48 -17.17
C ALA A 448 -22.21 -27.11 -17.48
N MET A 449 -20.90 -27.08 -17.82
CA MET A 449 -20.14 -25.84 -18.05
C MET A 449 -19.72 -25.67 -19.52
N GLN A 450 -20.25 -26.51 -20.41
CA GLN A 450 -19.82 -26.61 -21.80
C GLN A 450 -20.08 -25.34 -22.62
N GLU A 451 -21.15 -24.59 -22.31
CA GLU A 451 -21.44 -23.26 -22.90
C GLU A 451 -20.37 -22.21 -22.52
N SER A 452 -19.80 -22.28 -21.32
CA SER A 452 -18.74 -21.37 -20.87
C SER A 452 -17.38 -21.69 -21.52
N PHE A 453 -17.16 -22.93 -21.93
CA PHE A 453 -15.91 -23.38 -22.56
C PHE A 453 -15.94 -23.35 -24.09
N GLU A 454 -17.11 -23.13 -24.70
CA GLU A 454 -17.27 -22.99 -26.16
C GLU A 454 -16.40 -21.85 -26.72
N SER A 455 -16.21 -20.78 -25.95
CA SER A 455 -15.33 -19.65 -26.31
C SER A 455 -13.82 -19.98 -26.27
N ILE A 456 -13.41 -21.00 -25.52
CA ILE A 456 -12.00 -21.44 -25.37
C ILE A 456 -11.67 -22.62 -26.30
N LEU A 457 -12.64 -23.52 -26.49
CA LEU A 457 -12.56 -24.68 -27.37
C LEU A 457 -13.63 -24.59 -28.47
N PRO A 458 -13.51 -23.61 -29.40
CA PRO A 458 -14.54 -23.35 -30.39
C PRO A 458 -14.70 -24.52 -31.36
N LYS A 459 -15.95 -24.95 -31.56
CA LYS A 459 -16.37 -25.96 -32.55
C LYS A 459 -17.05 -25.36 -33.78
N ASP A 460 -17.23 -24.04 -33.79
CA ASP A 460 -18.06 -23.33 -34.78
C ASP A 460 -17.43 -23.28 -36.18
N ASN A 461 -16.11 -23.05 -36.24
CA ASN A 461 -15.40 -22.87 -37.51
C ASN A 461 -14.06 -23.63 -37.50
N LEU A 462 -13.80 -24.36 -38.58
CA LEU A 462 -12.58 -25.14 -38.82
C LEU A 462 -11.29 -24.35 -38.59
N LYS A 463 -11.28 -23.05 -38.92
CA LYS A 463 -10.11 -22.18 -38.70
C LYS A 463 -9.87 -21.94 -37.21
N ASN A 464 -10.91 -21.60 -36.45
CA ASN A 464 -10.84 -21.36 -35.01
C ASN A 464 -10.49 -22.64 -34.23
N THR A 465 -11.04 -23.78 -34.63
CA THR A 465 -10.70 -25.08 -34.01
C THR A 465 -9.24 -25.45 -34.24
N ARG A 466 -8.70 -25.26 -35.46
CA ARG A 466 -7.27 -25.46 -35.74
C ARG A 466 -6.39 -24.48 -34.98
N PHE A 467 -6.81 -23.21 -34.88
CA PHE A 467 -6.10 -22.19 -34.12
C PHE A 467 -5.99 -22.56 -32.63
N SER A 468 -7.09 -22.96 -31.99
CA SER A 468 -7.09 -23.40 -30.59
C SER A 468 -6.19 -24.62 -30.36
N ILE A 469 -6.22 -25.62 -31.27
CA ILE A 469 -5.31 -26.78 -31.20
C ILE A 469 -3.84 -26.36 -31.29
N ASN A 470 -3.50 -25.49 -32.24
CA ASN A 470 -2.13 -25.00 -32.41
C ASN A 470 -1.68 -24.14 -31.22
N PHE A 471 -2.59 -23.35 -30.66
CA PHE A 471 -2.32 -22.51 -29.50
C PHE A 471 -2.00 -23.34 -28.25
N PHE A 472 -2.87 -24.28 -27.87
CA PHE A 472 -2.63 -25.13 -26.69
C PHE A 472 -1.47 -26.11 -26.87
N THR A 473 -1.17 -26.55 -28.10
CA THR A 473 0.06 -27.32 -28.36
C THR A 473 1.32 -26.47 -28.21
N SER A 474 1.31 -25.21 -28.67
CA SER A 474 2.44 -24.28 -28.48
C SER A 474 2.73 -23.93 -27.02
N ILE A 475 1.70 -23.99 -26.16
CA ILE A 475 1.82 -23.77 -24.71
C ILE A 475 2.37 -25.00 -23.97
N GLY A 476 2.35 -26.18 -24.61
CA GLY A 476 2.76 -27.46 -24.02
C GLY A 476 1.60 -28.24 -23.38
N LEU A 477 0.35 -27.83 -23.62
CA LEU A 477 -0.87 -28.44 -23.05
C LEU A 477 -1.72 -29.13 -24.13
N GLY A 478 -1.04 -29.83 -25.06
CA GLY A 478 -1.70 -30.50 -26.18
C GLY A 478 -2.72 -31.59 -25.77
N GLY A 479 -2.60 -32.13 -24.55
CA GLY A 479 -3.53 -33.12 -24.00
C GLY A 479 -4.96 -32.61 -23.79
N LEU A 480 -5.15 -31.29 -23.61
CA LEU A 480 -6.47 -30.69 -23.46
C LEU A 480 -7.26 -30.62 -24.77
N THR A 481 -6.59 -30.83 -25.91
CA THR A 481 -7.18 -30.69 -27.26
C THR A 481 -7.56 -32.01 -27.91
N GLU A 482 -7.50 -33.13 -27.16
CA GLU A 482 -7.77 -34.47 -27.69
C GLU A 482 -9.20 -34.59 -28.24
N SER A 483 -10.18 -34.05 -27.52
CA SER A 483 -11.59 -33.98 -27.97
C SER A 483 -11.79 -33.17 -29.25
N LEU A 484 -11.06 -32.06 -29.42
CA LEU A 484 -11.09 -31.24 -30.64
C LEU A 484 -10.40 -31.94 -31.83
N ARG A 485 -9.34 -32.70 -31.56
CA ARG A 485 -8.67 -33.51 -32.60
C ARG A 485 -9.54 -34.67 -33.05
N GLU A 486 -10.25 -35.32 -32.14
CA GLU A 486 -11.24 -36.34 -32.47
C GLU A 486 -12.42 -35.74 -33.23
N TYR A 487 -12.89 -34.55 -32.86
CA TYR A 487 -13.91 -33.81 -33.61
C TYR A 487 -13.44 -33.51 -35.06
N LEU A 488 -12.21 -33.04 -35.25
CA LEU A 488 -11.62 -32.84 -36.58
C LEU A 488 -11.45 -34.15 -37.38
N LYS A 489 -11.14 -35.27 -36.70
CA LYS A 489 -11.04 -36.61 -37.34
C LYS A 489 -12.40 -37.19 -37.72
N ASN A 490 -13.45 -36.92 -36.94
CA ASN A 490 -14.81 -37.42 -37.18
C ASN A 490 -15.63 -36.50 -38.10
N MET A 491 -15.18 -35.28 -38.36
CA MET A 491 -15.88 -34.31 -39.21
C MET A 491 -16.13 -34.76 -40.66
N PRO A 492 -15.20 -35.48 -41.36
CA PRO A 492 -15.49 -36.03 -42.68
C PRO A 492 -16.67 -37.02 -42.68
N ARG A 493 -16.90 -37.75 -41.58
CA ARG A 493 -18.05 -38.67 -41.42
C ARG A 493 -19.36 -37.94 -41.15
N LEU A 494 -19.32 -36.84 -40.38
CA LEU A 494 -20.49 -36.00 -40.07
C LEU A 494 -20.96 -35.18 -41.27
N ILE A 495 -20.03 -34.66 -42.09
CA ILE A 495 -20.35 -33.98 -43.35
C ILE A 495 -20.99 -34.96 -44.34
N MET A 496 -20.49 -36.20 -44.43
CA MET A 496 -21.08 -37.24 -45.25
C MET A 496 -22.47 -37.69 -44.75
N GLN A 497 -22.73 -37.66 -43.44
CA GLN A 497 -24.07 -37.91 -42.86
C GLN A 497 -25.04 -36.73 -43.07
N GLN A 498 -24.59 -35.48 -42.95
CA GLN A 498 -25.39 -34.30 -43.26
C GLN A 498 -25.71 -34.22 -44.76
N GLN A 499 -24.74 -34.49 -45.63
CA GLN A 499 -24.99 -34.58 -47.07
C GLN A 499 -25.95 -35.72 -47.43
N LYS A 500 -25.91 -36.84 -46.69
CA LYS A 500 -26.86 -37.95 -46.90
C LYS A 500 -28.29 -37.58 -46.49
N ALA A 501 -28.46 -36.85 -45.38
CA ALA A 501 -29.75 -36.34 -44.93
C ALA A 501 -30.33 -35.25 -45.85
N VAL A 502 -29.47 -34.41 -46.44
CA VAL A 502 -29.86 -33.41 -47.45
C VAL A 502 -30.19 -34.10 -48.79
N SER A 503 -29.47 -35.17 -49.17
CA SER A 503 -29.76 -35.92 -50.40
C SER A 503 -31.03 -36.77 -50.36
N GLU A 504 -31.54 -37.13 -49.17
CA GLU A 504 -32.85 -37.80 -49.03
C GLU A 504 -34.03 -36.81 -49.00
N SER A 505 -33.77 -35.51 -48.86
CA SER A 505 -34.80 -34.46 -48.79
C SER A 505 -34.93 -33.61 -50.06
N GLU A 506 -34.04 -33.76 -51.05
CA GLU A 506 -34.06 -32.99 -52.31
C GLU A 506 -34.33 -33.84 -53.57
N SER A 507 -34.98 -35.00 -53.45
CA SER A 507 -35.46 -35.74 -54.64
C SER A 507 -36.83 -35.25 -55.14
N ASP A 508 -37.00 -33.95 -55.34
CA ASP A 508 -38.09 -33.40 -56.17
C ASP A 508 -37.87 -31.91 -56.49
N SER A 509 -36.98 -31.64 -57.46
CA SER A 509 -37.15 -30.58 -58.47
C SER A 509 -35.89 -30.45 -59.33
N GLY A 510 -36.02 -30.79 -60.61
CA GLY A 510 -34.94 -30.67 -61.59
C GLY A 510 -34.74 -29.22 -62.07
N SER A 511 -33.49 -28.85 -62.35
CA SER A 511 -32.97 -28.75 -63.73
C SER A 511 -31.54 -28.21 -63.74
N SER A 512 -30.75 -28.82 -64.62
CA SER A 512 -29.40 -28.53 -65.12
C SER A 512 -28.86 -27.09 -65.08
N GLY A 513 -27.61 -26.94 -64.64
CA GLY A 513 -26.73 -25.81 -64.94
C GLY A 513 -25.27 -26.16 -64.67
N SER A 514 -24.46 -26.12 -65.71
CA SER A 514 -23.10 -26.66 -65.86
C SER A 514 -22.05 -26.07 -64.92
N PHE A 515 -21.16 -26.92 -64.37
CA PHE A 515 -19.88 -26.48 -63.81
C PHE A 515 -18.73 -27.39 -64.25
N GLU A 516 -17.68 -26.71 -64.68
CA GLU A 516 -16.45 -27.24 -65.25
C GLU A 516 -15.58 -27.92 -64.20
N SER A 517 -14.88 -28.96 -64.66
CA SER A 517 -13.86 -29.69 -63.91
C SER A 517 -12.61 -28.84 -63.80
N GLU A 518 -12.06 -28.69 -62.59
CA GLU A 518 -10.62 -28.58 -62.43
C GLU A 518 -10.12 -29.53 -61.34
N ASP A 519 -9.08 -30.24 -61.74
CA ASP A 519 -8.56 -31.48 -61.21
C ASP A 519 -7.60 -31.23 -60.04
N SER A 520 -7.50 -32.21 -59.16
CA SER A 520 -6.52 -32.23 -58.09
C SER A 520 -5.13 -32.53 -58.66
N SER A 521 -4.10 -31.82 -58.20
CA SER A 521 -2.75 -32.40 -58.12
C SER A 521 -1.93 -31.74 -57.02
N SER A 522 -1.52 -32.59 -56.10
CA SER A 522 -0.46 -32.44 -55.10
C SER A 522 0.85 -31.90 -55.69
N GLU A 523 1.59 -31.09 -54.94
CA GLU A 523 3.05 -31.11 -55.02
C GLU A 523 3.72 -31.03 -53.66
N SER A 524 4.79 -31.82 -53.57
CA SER A 524 5.58 -32.11 -52.38
C SER A 524 6.84 -31.24 -52.37
N ILE A 525 7.22 -30.87 -51.15
CA ILE A 525 8.53 -30.48 -50.64
C ILE A 525 9.74 -30.81 -51.54
N SER A 526 10.60 -29.81 -51.79
CA SER A 526 12.03 -30.04 -52.05
C SER A 526 12.88 -28.88 -51.52
N GLU A 527 14.01 -29.25 -50.92
CA GLU A 527 15.05 -28.36 -50.40
C GLU A 527 15.98 -27.87 -51.52
N ALA A 528 16.47 -26.63 -51.41
CA ALA A 528 17.73 -26.20 -52.00
C ALA A 528 18.22 -24.90 -51.34
N SER A 529 19.46 -24.91 -50.83
CA SER A 529 20.26 -23.69 -50.62
C SER A 529 21.76 -24.02 -50.63
N SER A 530 22.39 -23.77 -51.78
CA SER A 530 23.83 -23.56 -51.99
C SER A 530 23.96 -22.23 -52.75
N SER A 531 24.96 -21.36 -52.66
CA SER A 531 26.23 -21.24 -51.94
C SER A 531 26.89 -19.93 -52.43
N GLY A 532 27.79 -19.33 -51.64
CA GLY A 532 28.79 -18.34 -52.07
C GLY A 532 28.59 -16.93 -51.48
N ASP A 533 29.60 -16.19 -51.02
CA ASP A 533 31.05 -16.42 -50.95
C ASP A 533 31.71 -15.31 -50.08
N SER A 534 33.00 -15.51 -49.78
CA SER A 534 34.05 -14.54 -49.36
C SER A 534 34.50 -14.39 -47.89
N GLU A 535 35.83 -14.31 -47.78
CA GLU A 535 36.75 -14.70 -46.71
C GLU A 535 37.05 -13.60 -45.65
N SER A 536 37.48 -14.00 -44.44
CA SER A 536 38.86 -13.75 -43.95
C SER A 536 39.10 -14.26 -42.52
N ARG A 537 40.37 -14.64 -42.30
CA ARG A 537 40.96 -15.42 -41.20
C ARG A 537 41.08 -14.67 -39.86
N ARG A 538 41.01 -15.39 -38.73
CA ARG A 538 42.15 -15.62 -37.78
C ARG A 538 41.75 -16.35 -36.49
N ASP A 539 42.50 -17.42 -36.19
CA ASP A 539 42.55 -18.19 -34.95
C ASP A 539 42.91 -17.38 -33.69
N ARG A 540 42.33 -17.75 -32.52
CA ARG A 540 43.10 -18.26 -31.35
C ARG A 540 42.23 -18.66 -30.14
N ARG A 541 42.35 -19.95 -29.80
CA ARG A 541 42.50 -20.56 -28.45
C ARG A 541 41.35 -20.52 -27.43
N GLN A 542 40.68 -21.67 -27.30
CA GLN A 542 40.26 -22.24 -26.02
C GLN A 542 41.30 -23.28 -25.55
N HIS A 543 41.60 -23.31 -24.25
CA HIS A 543 42.04 -24.55 -23.57
C HIS A 543 41.33 -24.71 -22.23
N LYS A 544 40.79 -25.91 -22.05
CA LYS A 544 40.08 -26.50 -20.91
C LYS A 544 41.02 -27.12 -19.87
N CYS A 545 40.43 -27.39 -18.70
CA CYS A 545 40.79 -28.38 -17.65
C CYS A 545 42.01 -28.05 -16.77
N GLY A 546 42.09 -28.38 -15.48
CA GLY A 546 41.25 -29.15 -14.53
C GLY A 546 42.08 -29.27 -13.22
N VAL A 547 41.48 -29.18 -12.03
CA VAL A 547 41.15 -30.30 -11.11
C VAL A 547 42.16 -30.49 -9.93
N LEU A 548 41.58 -30.74 -8.72
CA LEU A 548 42.11 -31.24 -7.41
C LEU A 548 42.87 -30.25 -6.48
N MET A 549 42.34 -29.88 -5.30
CA MET A 549 42.24 -30.61 -4.00
C MET A 549 43.59 -30.87 -3.29
N SER A 550 43.76 -30.23 -2.12
CA SER A 550 44.13 -30.80 -0.80
C SER A 550 45.19 -30.03 0.02
N ASN A 551 44.83 -29.81 1.29
CA ASN A 551 45.60 -29.74 2.55
C ASN A 551 46.93 -28.95 2.64
N ALA A 552 46.99 -28.02 3.59
CA ALA A 552 47.94 -28.05 4.72
C ALA A 552 47.68 -26.92 5.73
N ALA A 553 47.63 -27.29 7.01
CA ALA A 553 47.78 -26.41 8.17
C ALA A 553 49.27 -26.25 8.52
N PHE A 554 49.69 -25.11 9.09
CA PHE A 554 50.81 -24.92 10.05
C PHE A 554 50.81 -23.41 10.43
N GLN A 555 50.33 -23.01 11.61
CA GLN A 555 51.03 -22.87 12.91
C GLN A 555 51.86 -21.57 13.08
N ASP A 556 51.44 -20.77 14.06
CA ASP A 556 52.17 -19.90 15.00
C ASP A 556 53.60 -19.42 14.67
N THR A 557 53.85 -18.10 14.76
CA THR A 557 54.69 -17.48 15.81
C THR A 557 54.84 -15.94 15.65
N ILE A 558 54.48 -15.22 16.73
CA ILE A 558 55.23 -14.13 17.40
C ILE A 558 55.86 -13.02 16.54
N THR A 559 55.31 -11.81 16.61
CA THR A 559 55.92 -10.65 17.31
C THR A 559 54.88 -9.56 17.60
#